data_AF-A0A816BK78-F1
#
_entry.id   AF-A0A816BK78-F1
#
_cell.length_a   1.000
_cell.length_b   1.000
_cell.length_c   1.000
_cell.angle_alpha   90.00
_cell.angle_beta   90.00
_cell.angle_gamma   90.00
#
_symmetry.space_group_name_H-M   'P 1'
#
loop_
_entity.id
_entity.type
_entity.pdbx_description
1 polymer ?
#
loop_
_entity_poly.entity_id
_entity_poly.type
_entity_poly.pdbx_seq_one_letter_code
_entity_poly.pdbx_strand_id
1 'polypeptide(L)'
;MFSTVDKYFKNQQEETKKTSDQSCISKILSIARKYWFLIGFAFSICMGYIFPNLGKTGGYIRSEWTVKYGCVILICFLSGLSLRTKQLAKEIPHIRLHILIQIYSLIVIPFLVYYLTLCLSNTSMNKTLLFGMIIMASTSTPISSNVIMTKNALGNEYSALLNAILGNILGIFLSPAMILFLMKNSMFDYLSNTNNEKQKLDYGHVIKNLILAVLLPLFIGQIIHLLWKKK
;
A
#
# COMPACT_ATOMS: atom_id res chain seq x y z
N MET A 1 43.14 -44.18 -29.67
CA MET A 1 41.70 -44.29 -30.02
C MET A 1 40.79 -43.96 -28.84
N PHE A 2 41.07 -44.45 -27.62
CA PHE A 2 40.26 -44.17 -26.41
C PHE A 2 40.20 -42.70 -25.96
N SER A 3 41.30 -41.94 -26.03
CA SER A 3 41.33 -40.54 -25.55
C SER A 3 40.42 -39.58 -26.34
N THR A 4 40.17 -39.87 -27.62
CA THR A 4 39.28 -39.05 -28.47
C THR A 4 37.81 -39.27 -28.11
N VAL A 5 37.45 -40.48 -27.70
CA VAL A 5 36.09 -40.87 -27.32
C VAL A 5 35.70 -40.23 -25.98
N ASP A 6 36.59 -40.24 -24.98
CA ASP A 6 36.34 -39.58 -23.68
C ASP A 6 36.19 -38.06 -23.82
N LYS A 7 36.97 -37.42 -24.68
CA LYS A 7 36.83 -35.98 -24.98
C LYS A 7 35.48 -35.66 -25.63
N TYR A 8 34.99 -36.56 -26.49
CA TYR A 8 33.69 -36.40 -27.14
C TYR A 8 32.54 -36.52 -26.13
N PHE A 9 32.60 -37.49 -25.21
CA PHE A 9 31.60 -37.63 -24.15
C PHE A 9 31.62 -36.46 -23.15
N LYS A 10 32.80 -35.93 -22.82
CA LYS A 10 32.92 -34.79 -21.91
C LYS A 10 32.36 -33.50 -22.50
N ASN A 11 32.61 -33.26 -23.79
CA ASN A 11 32.04 -32.10 -24.51
C ASN A 11 30.51 -32.21 -24.67
N GLN A 12 29.99 -33.42 -24.95
CA GLN A 12 28.54 -33.68 -25.01
C GLN A 12 27.85 -33.45 -23.65
N GLN A 13 28.48 -33.84 -22.55
CA GLN A 13 27.98 -33.57 -21.19
C GLN A 13 28.01 -32.08 -20.83
N GLU A 14 29.02 -31.32 -21.27
CA GLU A 14 29.07 -29.87 -21.06
C GLU A 14 28.04 -29.11 -21.91
N GLU A 15 27.78 -29.53 -23.15
CA GLU A 15 26.77 -28.92 -24.03
C GLU A 15 25.33 -29.18 -23.54
N THR A 16 25.03 -30.40 -23.09
CA THR A 16 23.71 -30.75 -22.51
C THR A 16 23.44 -30.03 -21.18
N LYS A 17 24.48 -29.85 -20.34
CA LYS A 17 24.38 -29.08 -19.09
C LYS A 17 24.17 -27.59 -19.36
N LYS A 18 24.83 -27.01 -20.37
CA LYS A 18 24.64 -25.61 -20.79
C LYS A 18 23.23 -25.33 -21.31
N THR A 19 22.65 -26.25 -22.08
CA THR A 19 21.27 -26.10 -22.61
C THR A 19 20.20 -26.29 -21.54
N SER A 20 20.40 -27.16 -20.55
CA SER A 20 19.46 -27.28 -19.42
C SER A 20 19.51 -26.07 -18.49
N ASP A 21 20.69 -25.54 -18.18
CA ASP A 21 20.85 -24.34 -17.35
C ASP A 21 20.29 -23.09 -18.04
N GLN A 22 20.48 -22.93 -19.36
CA GLN A 22 19.84 -21.84 -20.12
C GLN A 22 18.30 -21.93 -20.12
N SER A 23 17.74 -23.14 -20.14
CA SER A 23 16.29 -23.37 -20.08
C SER A 23 15.71 -23.05 -18.69
N CYS A 24 16.42 -23.44 -17.63
CA CYS A 24 16.03 -23.10 -16.25
C CYS A 24 16.17 -21.60 -15.96
N ILE A 25 17.28 -20.96 -16.35
CA ILE A 25 17.51 -19.53 -16.15
C ILE A 25 16.48 -18.70 -16.91
N SER A 26 16.16 -19.04 -18.15
CA SER A 26 15.14 -18.31 -18.93
C SER A 26 13.73 -18.47 -18.36
N LYS A 27 13.37 -19.65 -17.86
CA LYS A 27 12.11 -19.88 -17.12
C LYS A 27 12.07 -19.06 -15.83
N ILE A 28 13.13 -19.09 -15.02
CA ILE A 28 13.24 -18.30 -13.78
C ILE A 28 13.16 -16.80 -14.09
N LEU A 29 13.83 -16.32 -15.13
CA LEU A 29 13.80 -14.92 -15.54
C LEU A 29 12.41 -14.49 -16.03
N SER A 30 11.69 -15.38 -16.72
CA SER A 30 10.31 -15.11 -17.15
C SER A 30 9.33 -15.06 -15.98
N ILE A 31 9.48 -15.94 -14.99
CA ILE A 31 8.70 -15.95 -13.74
C ILE A 31 9.05 -14.71 -12.90
N ALA A 32 10.33 -14.36 -12.79
CA ALA A 32 10.79 -13.18 -12.08
C ALA A 32 10.24 -11.90 -12.70
N ARG A 33 10.18 -11.81 -14.04
CA ARG A 33 9.54 -10.69 -14.75
C ARG A 33 8.03 -10.65 -14.52
N LYS A 34 7.37 -11.81 -14.43
CA LYS A 34 5.93 -11.91 -14.16
C LYS A 34 5.56 -11.46 -12.73
N TYR A 35 6.38 -11.77 -11.75
CA TYR A 35 6.15 -11.46 -10.32
C TYR A 35 7.13 -10.43 -9.76
N TRP A 36 7.69 -9.57 -10.62
CA TRP A 36 8.79 -8.67 -10.25
C TRP A 36 8.45 -7.76 -9.07
N PHE A 37 7.19 -7.32 -8.97
CA PHE A 37 6.68 -6.50 -7.88
C PHE A 37 6.67 -7.26 -6.54
N LEU A 38 6.17 -8.48 -6.52
CA LEU A 38 6.12 -9.33 -5.31
C LEU A 38 7.54 -9.67 -4.83
N ILE A 39 8.43 -10.02 -5.76
CA ILE A 39 9.82 -10.33 -5.47
C ILE A 39 10.53 -9.08 -4.94
N GLY A 40 10.34 -7.92 -5.58
CA GLY A 40 10.89 -6.65 -5.10
C GLY A 40 10.38 -6.26 -3.71
N PHE A 41 9.10 -6.51 -3.42
CA PHE A 41 8.52 -6.26 -2.10
C PHE A 41 9.13 -7.16 -1.02
N ALA A 42 9.22 -8.46 -1.27
CA ALA A 42 9.85 -9.42 -0.36
C ALA A 42 11.33 -9.08 -0.12
N PHE A 43 12.06 -8.76 -1.19
CA PHE A 43 13.45 -8.33 -1.13
C PHE A 43 13.61 -7.06 -0.27
N SER A 44 12.75 -6.06 -0.46
CA SER A 44 12.74 -4.82 0.33
C SER A 44 12.55 -5.09 1.83
N ILE A 45 11.64 -6.01 2.18
CA ILE A 45 11.41 -6.42 3.59
C ILE A 45 12.66 -7.09 4.16
N CYS A 46 13.27 -8.03 3.44
CA CYS A 46 14.51 -8.69 3.87
C CYS A 46 15.64 -7.67 4.07
N MET A 47 15.79 -6.72 3.15
CA MET A 47 16.80 -5.67 3.24
C MET A 47 16.57 -4.77 4.47
N GLY A 48 15.32 -4.42 4.76
CA GLY A 48 14.94 -3.66 5.96
C GLY A 48 15.23 -4.41 7.26
N TYR A 49 15.09 -5.74 7.27
CA TYR A 49 15.43 -6.58 8.41
C TYR A 49 16.95 -6.64 8.67
N ILE A 50 17.75 -6.76 7.60
CA ILE A 50 19.23 -6.85 7.70
C ILE A 50 19.85 -5.49 8.06
N PHE A 51 19.33 -4.38 7.51
CA PHE A 51 19.86 -3.03 7.72
C PHE A 51 18.83 -2.08 8.36
N PRO A 52 18.43 -2.31 9.63
CA PRO A 52 17.40 -1.52 10.29
C PRO A 52 17.82 -0.05 10.51
N ASN A 53 19.12 0.24 10.53
CA ASN A 53 19.64 1.61 10.72
C ASN A 53 19.42 2.53 9.51
N LEU A 54 19.09 1.99 8.32
CA LEU A 54 18.75 2.81 7.15
C LEU A 54 17.36 3.46 7.28
N GLY A 55 16.40 2.76 7.90
CA GLY A 55 15.00 3.19 7.99
C GLY A 55 14.57 3.81 9.32
N LYS A 56 15.45 3.82 10.34
CA LYS A 56 15.15 4.41 11.65
C LYS A 56 15.08 5.93 11.60
N THR A 57 14.29 6.49 12.51
CA THR A 57 14.29 7.90 12.92
C THR A 57 15.74 8.32 13.24
N GLY A 58 16.31 9.27 12.50
CA GLY A 58 17.71 9.70 12.60
C GLY A 58 18.74 8.90 11.79
N GLY A 59 18.32 7.89 11.00
CA GLY A 59 19.19 7.12 10.11
C GLY A 59 19.65 7.91 8.86
N TYR A 60 20.55 7.33 8.06
CA TYR A 60 21.12 7.97 6.86
C TYR A 60 20.07 8.51 5.87
N ILE A 61 18.93 7.84 5.74
CA ILE A 61 17.84 8.23 4.83
C ILE A 61 16.89 9.27 5.47
N ARG A 62 17.02 9.54 6.79
CA ARG A 62 16.10 10.39 7.57
C ARG A 62 14.64 10.11 7.21
N SER A 63 14.20 8.91 7.57
CA SER A 63 12.89 8.36 7.20
C SER A 63 11.74 9.33 7.56
N GLU A 64 11.93 10.19 8.56
CA GLU A 64 10.95 11.20 8.98
C GLU A 64 10.62 12.21 7.88
N TRP A 65 11.55 12.47 6.96
CA TRP A 65 11.37 13.43 5.87
C TRP A 65 11.15 12.73 4.54
N THR A 66 12.01 11.77 4.21
CA THR A 66 12.01 11.10 2.92
C THR A 66 10.76 10.26 2.71
N VAL A 67 10.35 9.47 3.72
CA VAL A 67 9.18 8.59 3.59
C VAL A 67 7.89 9.38 3.83
N LYS A 68 7.84 10.14 4.93
CA LYS A 68 6.61 10.84 5.37
C LYS A 68 6.15 11.91 4.39
N TYR A 69 7.07 12.68 3.82
CA TYR A 69 6.74 13.77 2.90
C TYR A 69 7.11 13.42 1.46
N GLY A 70 8.38 13.08 1.19
CA GLY A 70 8.85 12.87 -0.18
C GLY A 70 8.09 11.75 -0.91
N CYS A 71 8.06 10.56 -0.32
CA CYS A 71 7.43 9.38 -0.92
C CYS A 71 5.90 9.55 -1.02
N VAL A 72 5.24 10.04 0.04
CA VAL A 72 3.79 10.28 0.05
C VAL A 72 3.38 11.29 -1.02
N ILE A 73 4.08 12.43 -1.12
CA ILE A 73 3.82 13.46 -2.12
C ILE A 73 3.99 12.89 -3.52
N LEU A 74 5.07 12.14 -3.77
CA LEU A 74 5.34 11.54 -5.08
C LEU A 74 4.26 10.52 -5.47
N ILE A 75 3.86 9.64 -4.55
CA ILE A 75 2.81 8.64 -4.81
C ILE A 75 1.46 9.30 -5.03
N CYS A 76 1.10 10.30 -4.24
CA CYS A 76 -0.15 11.05 -4.40
C CYS A 76 -0.17 11.85 -5.70
N PHE A 77 0.97 12.44 -6.08
CA PHE A 77 1.17 13.15 -7.34
C PHE A 77 1.03 12.21 -8.55
N LEU A 78 1.75 11.08 -8.55
CA LEU A 78 1.68 10.08 -9.61
C LEU A 78 0.26 9.50 -9.75
N SER A 79 -0.40 9.28 -8.61
CA SER A 79 -1.80 8.89 -8.56
C SER A 79 -2.66 9.96 -9.24
N GLY A 80 -2.54 11.23 -8.84
CA GLY A 80 -3.21 12.39 -9.45
C GLY A 80 -3.03 12.48 -10.97
N LEU A 81 -1.80 12.25 -11.46
CA LEU A 81 -1.45 12.31 -12.88
C LEU A 81 -2.05 11.14 -13.69
N SER A 82 -2.33 10.01 -13.03
CA SER A 82 -2.93 8.83 -13.68
C SER A 82 -4.46 8.93 -13.83
N LEU A 83 -5.11 9.97 -13.29
CA LEU A 83 -6.57 10.12 -13.32
C LEU A 83 -7.08 10.58 -14.68
N ARG A 84 -7.83 9.70 -15.36
CA ARG A 84 -8.58 10.07 -16.58
C ARG A 84 -9.93 10.70 -16.22
N THR A 85 -9.91 12.00 -15.93
CA THR A 85 -11.07 12.82 -15.51
C THR A 85 -12.33 12.67 -16.39
N LYS A 86 -12.17 12.61 -17.72
CA LYS A 86 -13.29 12.48 -18.67
C LYS A 86 -14.10 11.18 -18.51
N GLN A 87 -13.45 10.09 -18.12
CA GLN A 87 -14.10 8.79 -17.95
C GLN A 87 -14.66 8.64 -16.54
N LEU A 88 -13.97 9.20 -15.55
CA LEU A 88 -14.44 9.29 -14.18
C LEU A 88 -15.78 10.06 -14.08
N ALA A 89 -15.91 11.15 -14.84
CA ALA A 89 -17.12 11.98 -14.84
C ALA A 89 -18.38 11.23 -15.28
N LYS A 90 -18.25 10.19 -16.12
CA LYS A 90 -19.37 9.38 -16.58
C LYS A 90 -19.89 8.40 -15.52
N GLU A 91 -19.05 8.08 -14.53
CA GLU A 91 -19.37 7.11 -13.47
C GLU A 91 -19.99 7.78 -12.23
N ILE A 92 -19.80 9.10 -12.07
CA ILE A 92 -20.38 9.92 -10.99
C ILE A 92 -21.89 9.65 -10.71
N PRO A 93 -22.79 9.48 -11.70
CA PRO A 93 -24.21 9.27 -11.41
C PRO A 93 -24.52 7.95 -10.66
N HIS A 94 -23.58 7.00 -10.57
CA HIS A 94 -23.77 5.73 -9.85
C HIS A 94 -23.56 5.83 -8.33
N ILE A 95 -24.18 6.83 -7.70
CA ILE A 95 -23.98 7.19 -6.27
C ILE A 95 -24.24 6.02 -5.31
N ARG A 96 -25.23 5.17 -5.59
CA ARG A 96 -25.56 4.01 -4.74
C ARG A 96 -24.39 3.03 -4.62
N LEU A 97 -23.68 2.79 -5.72
CA LEU A 97 -22.51 1.93 -5.75
C LEU A 97 -21.38 2.54 -4.90
N HIS A 98 -21.15 3.85 -5.08
CA HIS A 98 -20.10 4.56 -4.37
C HIS A 98 -20.32 4.56 -2.85
N ILE A 99 -21.54 4.84 -2.40
CA ILE A 99 -21.89 4.83 -0.98
C ILE A 99 -21.73 3.42 -0.39
N LEU A 100 -22.16 2.37 -1.10
CA LEU A 100 -22.05 1.00 -0.61
C LEU A 100 -20.59 0.59 -0.40
N ILE A 101 -19.75 0.82 -1.41
CA ILE A 101 -18.31 0.51 -1.33
C ILE A 101 -17.66 1.31 -0.21
N GLN A 102 -18.03 2.57 -0.07
CA GLN A 102 -17.50 3.43 0.99
C GLN A 102 -17.89 2.93 2.37
N ILE A 103 -19.16 2.61 2.62
CA ILE A 103 -19.63 2.08 3.91
C ILE A 103 -18.91 0.76 4.21
N TYR A 104 -18.78 -0.13 3.23
CA TYR A 104 -18.13 -1.41 3.46
C TYR A 104 -16.63 -1.24 3.79
N SER A 105 -15.92 -0.45 2.99
CA SER A 105 -14.48 -0.26 3.14
C SER A 105 -14.11 0.55 4.38
N LEU A 106 -14.88 1.58 4.72
CA LEU A 106 -14.54 2.53 5.77
C LEU A 106 -15.25 2.27 7.10
N ILE A 107 -16.37 1.56 7.11
CA ILE A 107 -17.11 1.26 8.35
C ILE A 107 -17.02 -0.23 8.62
N VAL A 108 -17.50 -1.09 7.71
CA VAL A 108 -17.61 -2.52 7.98
C VAL A 108 -16.26 -3.16 8.27
N ILE A 109 -15.22 -2.89 7.46
CA ILE A 109 -13.89 -3.48 7.65
C ILE A 109 -13.24 -3.03 8.98
N PRO A 110 -13.12 -1.73 9.30
CA PRO A 110 -12.55 -1.31 10.59
C PRO A 110 -13.30 -1.85 11.80
N PHE A 111 -14.65 -1.90 11.75
CA PHE A 111 -15.45 -2.48 12.83
C PHE A 111 -15.26 -3.99 12.97
N LEU A 112 -15.14 -4.72 11.86
CA LEU A 112 -14.86 -6.14 11.87
C LEU A 112 -13.48 -6.41 12.50
N VAL A 113 -12.47 -5.65 12.10
CA VAL A 113 -11.12 -5.76 12.68
C VAL A 113 -11.13 -5.37 14.15
N TYR A 114 -11.87 -4.33 14.54
CA TYR A 114 -12.03 -3.95 15.94
C TYR A 114 -12.61 -5.11 16.78
N TYR A 115 -13.69 -5.74 16.33
CA TYR A 115 -14.27 -6.89 17.04
C TYR A 115 -13.32 -8.09 17.09
N LEU A 116 -12.58 -8.33 16.00
CA LEU A 116 -11.54 -9.35 15.96
C LEU A 116 -10.44 -9.07 16.99
N THR A 117 -9.98 -7.82 17.10
CA THR A 117 -8.98 -7.43 18.12
C THR A 117 -9.52 -7.57 19.54
N LEU A 118 -10.82 -7.36 19.78
CA LEU A 118 -11.43 -7.61 21.07
C LEU A 118 -11.40 -9.10 21.42
N CYS A 119 -11.74 -9.97 20.47
CA CYS A 119 -11.65 -11.42 20.66
C CYS A 119 -10.20 -11.86 20.92
N LEU A 120 -9.25 -11.35 20.14
CA LEU A 120 -7.82 -11.63 20.30
C LEU A 120 -7.21 -11.02 21.57
N SER A 121 -7.80 -9.97 22.14
CA SER A 121 -7.29 -9.36 23.37
C SER A 121 -7.38 -10.28 24.59
N ASN A 122 -8.23 -11.31 24.52
CA ASN A 122 -8.31 -12.37 25.51
C ASN A 122 -7.12 -13.37 25.43
N THR A 123 -6.28 -13.27 24.40
CA THR A 123 -5.07 -14.08 24.25
C THR A 123 -3.83 -13.30 24.68
N SER A 124 -2.71 -13.98 24.93
CA SER A 124 -1.42 -13.38 25.35
C SER A 124 -0.69 -12.60 24.24
N MET A 125 -1.43 -11.95 23.35
CA MET A 125 -0.91 -11.28 22.16
C MET A 125 -0.51 -9.83 22.49
N ASN A 126 0.56 -9.34 21.84
CA ASN A 126 1.12 -8.02 22.15
C ASN A 126 0.13 -6.89 21.79
N LYS A 127 -0.22 -6.06 22.78
CA LYS A 127 -1.13 -4.92 22.65
C LYS A 127 -0.70 -3.96 21.52
N THR A 128 0.59 -3.67 21.37
CA THR A 128 1.09 -2.78 20.30
C THR A 128 0.75 -3.32 18.91
N LEU A 129 0.77 -4.64 18.72
CA LEU A 129 0.40 -5.26 17.45
C LEU A 129 -1.10 -5.12 17.17
N LEU A 130 -1.95 -5.33 18.19
CA LEU A 130 -3.40 -5.15 18.07
C LEU A 130 -3.75 -3.71 17.67
N PHE A 131 -3.06 -2.73 18.24
CA PHE A 131 -3.22 -1.33 17.88
C PHE A 131 -2.80 -1.06 16.41
N GLY A 132 -1.68 -1.63 15.98
CA GLY A 132 -1.23 -1.56 14.59
C GLY A 132 -2.25 -2.13 13.60
N MET A 133 -2.93 -3.23 13.96
CA MET A 133 -3.99 -3.81 13.12
C MET A 133 -5.18 -2.86 12.94
N ILE A 134 -5.61 -2.16 13.99
CA ILE A 134 -6.73 -1.20 13.90
C ILE A 134 -6.35 0.02 13.06
N ILE A 135 -5.13 0.55 13.23
CA ILE A 135 -4.63 1.64 12.39
C ILE A 135 -4.57 1.22 10.93
N MET A 136 -4.03 0.04 10.64
CA MET A 136 -3.94 -0.49 9.28
C MET A 136 -5.32 -0.66 8.65
N ALA A 137 -6.29 -1.20 9.40
CA ALA A 137 -7.66 -1.36 8.91
C ALA A 137 -8.36 -0.01 8.64
N SER A 138 -8.01 1.02 9.41
CA SER A 138 -8.57 2.37 9.26
C SER A 138 -7.85 3.21 8.19
N THR A 139 -6.81 2.67 7.56
CA THR A 139 -5.99 3.41 6.58
C THR A 139 -6.67 3.48 5.21
N SER A 140 -6.42 4.59 4.51
CA SER A 140 -6.80 4.84 3.12
C SER A 140 -6.50 3.67 2.17
N THR A 141 -7.36 3.42 1.18
CA THR A 141 -7.20 2.28 0.26
C THR A 141 -6.20 2.56 -0.89
N PRO A 142 -5.44 1.56 -1.35
CA PRO A 142 -4.49 1.76 -2.43
C PRO A 142 -5.20 1.90 -3.79
N ILE A 143 -4.97 3.02 -4.49
CA ILE A 143 -5.62 3.31 -5.78
C ILE A 143 -5.18 2.33 -6.86
N SER A 144 -3.88 2.07 -6.97
CA SER A 144 -3.29 1.27 -8.06
C SER A 144 -3.70 -0.20 -8.02
N SER A 145 -3.56 -0.84 -6.85
CA SER A 145 -3.88 -2.28 -6.70
C SER A 145 -5.37 -2.54 -6.92
N ASN A 146 -6.25 -1.69 -6.38
CA ASN A 146 -7.69 -1.86 -6.50
C ASN A 146 -8.13 -1.84 -7.97
N VAL A 147 -7.64 -0.88 -8.75
CA VAL A 147 -8.01 -0.76 -10.18
C VAL A 147 -7.50 -1.96 -10.99
N ILE A 148 -6.26 -2.41 -10.76
CA ILE A 148 -5.69 -3.57 -11.45
C ILE A 148 -6.46 -4.84 -11.10
N MET A 149 -6.81 -5.04 -9.83
CA MET A 149 -7.59 -6.21 -9.39
C MET A 149 -9.00 -6.19 -9.97
N THR A 150 -9.68 -5.03 -9.98
CA THR A 150 -11.00 -4.91 -10.61
C THR A 150 -10.93 -5.18 -12.11
N LYS A 151 -9.90 -4.67 -12.79
CA LYS A 151 -9.66 -4.95 -14.22
C LYS A 151 -9.50 -6.45 -14.48
N ASN A 152 -8.67 -7.12 -13.68
CA ASN A 152 -8.41 -8.54 -13.83
C ASN A 152 -9.67 -9.39 -13.53
N ALA A 153 -10.57 -8.90 -12.68
CA ALA A 153 -11.87 -9.49 -12.40
C ALA A 153 -12.96 -9.12 -13.43
N LEU A 154 -12.60 -8.48 -14.56
CA LEU A 154 -13.52 -8.00 -15.60
C LEU A 154 -14.57 -6.98 -15.10
N GLY A 155 -14.26 -6.26 -14.01
CA GLY A 155 -15.10 -5.21 -13.45
C GLY A 155 -14.84 -3.82 -14.05
N ASN A 156 -15.61 -2.83 -13.64
CA ASN A 156 -15.46 -1.45 -14.12
C ASN A 156 -14.25 -0.75 -13.47
N GLU A 157 -13.17 -0.59 -14.24
CA GLU A 157 -11.94 0.10 -13.84
C GLU A 157 -12.20 1.55 -13.40
N TYR A 158 -13.13 2.25 -14.06
CA TYR A 158 -13.39 3.66 -13.81
C TYR A 158 -14.19 3.87 -12.52
N SER A 159 -15.19 3.03 -12.26
CA SER A 159 -15.92 3.09 -10.99
C SER A 159 -14.99 2.70 -9.83
N ALA A 160 -14.11 1.70 -10.00
CA ALA A 160 -13.13 1.32 -8.99
C ALA A 160 -12.12 2.45 -8.70
N LEU A 161 -11.64 3.12 -9.74
CA LEU A 161 -10.76 4.29 -9.61
C LEU A 161 -11.46 5.42 -8.84
N LEU A 162 -12.69 5.76 -9.22
CA LEU A 162 -13.47 6.81 -8.55
C LEU A 162 -13.70 6.48 -7.07
N ASN A 163 -14.07 5.24 -6.77
CA ASN A 163 -14.24 4.76 -5.40
C ASN A 163 -12.96 4.81 -4.58
N ALA A 164 -11.81 4.43 -5.14
CA ALA A 164 -10.55 4.50 -4.43
C ALA A 164 -10.17 5.96 -4.10
N ILE A 165 -10.43 6.90 -5.02
CA ILE A 165 -10.17 8.34 -4.79
C ILE A 165 -11.09 8.89 -3.70
N LEU A 166 -12.40 8.62 -3.79
CA LEU A 166 -13.37 9.02 -2.75
C LEU A 166 -13.02 8.40 -1.40
N GLY A 167 -12.66 7.11 -1.42
CA GLY A 167 -12.11 6.35 -0.30
C GLY A 167 -10.96 7.05 0.38
N ASN A 168 -10.03 7.59 -0.41
CA ASN A 168 -8.83 8.23 0.10
C ASN A 168 -9.07 9.62 0.65
N ILE A 169 -9.93 10.41 0.00
CA ILE A 169 -10.35 11.72 0.51
C ILE A 169 -11.10 11.55 1.83
N LEU A 170 -12.04 10.61 1.90
CA LEU A 170 -12.79 10.32 3.12
C LEU A 170 -11.91 9.68 4.20
N GLY A 171 -10.94 8.85 3.81
CA GLY A 171 -9.97 8.23 4.71
C GLY A 171 -9.12 9.25 5.48
N ILE A 172 -8.77 10.39 4.88
CA ILE A 172 -8.07 11.49 5.57
C ILE A 172 -8.83 11.95 6.82
N PHE A 173 -10.16 11.98 6.76
CA PHE A 173 -10.99 12.36 7.90
C PHE A 173 -11.30 11.16 8.79
N LEU A 174 -11.54 9.99 8.20
CA LEU A 174 -11.99 8.84 8.97
C LEU A 174 -10.87 8.16 9.75
N SER A 175 -9.65 8.04 9.22
CA SER A 175 -8.52 7.46 9.96
C SER A 175 -8.31 8.14 11.33
N PRO A 176 -8.16 9.48 11.42
CA PRO A 176 -8.03 10.14 12.72
C PRO A 176 -9.33 10.09 13.54
N ALA A 177 -10.50 10.13 12.92
CA ALA A 177 -11.77 10.00 13.64
C ALA A 177 -11.94 8.62 14.31
N MET A 178 -11.49 7.55 13.66
CA MET A 178 -11.52 6.20 14.23
C MET A 178 -10.51 6.03 15.35
N ILE A 179 -9.31 6.59 15.21
CA ILE A 179 -8.32 6.62 16.29
C ILE A 179 -8.89 7.36 17.50
N LEU A 180 -9.59 8.48 17.28
CA LEU A 180 -10.25 9.21 18.35
C LEU A 180 -11.37 8.40 19.02
N PHE A 181 -12.23 7.77 18.22
CA PHE A 181 -13.28 6.90 18.74
C PHE A 181 -12.70 5.78 19.60
N LEU A 182 -11.58 5.20 19.17
CA LEU A 182 -10.85 4.18 19.90
C LEU A 182 -10.21 4.74 21.17
N MET A 183 -9.58 5.92 21.13
CA MET A 183 -8.99 6.62 22.28
C MET A 183 -10.02 6.94 23.36
N LYS A 184 -11.25 7.26 22.96
CA LYS A 184 -12.34 7.55 23.89
C LYS A 184 -12.90 6.27 24.55
N ASN A 185 -12.66 5.11 23.95
CA ASN A 185 -13.11 3.84 24.49
C ASN A 185 -12.04 3.26 25.44
N SER A 186 -12.48 2.64 26.54
CA SER A 186 -11.62 2.10 27.61
C SER A 186 -10.55 1.10 27.13
N MET A 187 -10.73 0.55 25.94
CA MET A 187 -9.76 -0.30 25.25
C MET A 187 -8.43 0.42 24.99
N PHE A 188 -8.41 1.72 24.63
CA PHE A 188 -7.17 2.43 24.33
C PHE A 188 -6.32 2.68 25.57
N ASP A 189 -6.92 3.01 26.72
CA ASP A 189 -6.20 3.12 28.00
C ASP A 189 -5.58 1.77 28.40
N TYR A 190 -6.19 0.65 27.99
CA TYR A 190 -5.65 -0.69 28.23
C TYR A 190 -4.49 -1.07 27.29
N LEU A 191 -4.46 -0.49 26.07
CA LEU A 191 -3.51 -0.76 25.00
C LEU A 191 -2.31 0.21 24.99
N SER A 192 -2.52 1.45 25.41
CA SER A 192 -1.48 2.47 25.56
C SER A 192 -0.90 2.38 26.97
N ASN A 193 0.25 1.71 27.10
CA ASN A 193 1.01 1.65 28.34
C ASN A 193 1.76 2.98 28.60
N THR A 194 1.05 4.11 28.45
CA THR A 194 1.61 5.46 28.60
C THR A 194 0.95 6.10 29.81
N ASN A 195 1.56 5.92 30.97
CA ASN A 195 1.26 6.72 32.14
C ASN A 195 1.57 8.18 31.80
N ASN A 196 0.58 9.06 31.98
CA ASN A 196 0.73 10.51 31.96
C ASN A 196 1.06 11.11 30.59
N GLU A 197 0.02 11.31 29.79
CA GLU A 197 -0.44 12.65 29.40
C GLU A 197 -1.60 12.41 28.44
N LYS A 198 -2.77 12.97 28.76
CA LYS A 198 -3.78 13.24 27.73
C LYS A 198 -3.16 14.26 26.78
N GLN A 199 -2.25 13.84 25.91
CA GLN A 199 -1.85 14.64 24.77
C GLN A 199 -3.17 14.93 24.05
N LYS A 200 -3.63 16.17 24.17
CA LYS A 200 -4.63 16.74 23.27
C LYS A 200 -3.98 16.64 21.90
N LEU A 201 -4.19 15.53 21.21
CA LEU A 201 -3.85 15.41 19.80
C LEU A 201 -4.58 16.57 19.13
N ASP A 202 -3.82 17.53 18.64
CA ASP A 202 -4.38 18.68 17.93
C ASP A 202 -4.91 18.17 16.59
N TYR A 203 -6.18 17.75 16.58
CA TYR A 203 -6.86 17.17 15.42
C TYR A 203 -6.79 18.11 14.22
N GLY A 204 -6.91 19.41 14.48
CA GLY A 204 -6.79 20.43 13.45
C GLY A 204 -5.44 20.33 12.76
N HIS A 205 -4.36 20.11 13.52
CA HIS A 205 -3.02 19.94 12.98
C HIS A 205 -2.87 18.62 12.19
N VAL A 206 -3.39 17.49 12.68
CA VAL A 206 -3.28 16.20 11.98
C VAL A 206 -4.06 16.20 10.66
N ILE A 207 -5.31 16.70 10.69
CA ILE A 207 -6.15 16.82 9.50
C ILE A 207 -5.53 17.81 8.51
N LYS A 208 -5.06 18.98 8.99
CA LYS A 208 -4.39 19.97 8.13
C LYS A 208 -3.14 19.38 7.47
N ASN A 209 -2.34 18.61 8.21
CA ASN A 209 -1.16 17.95 7.68
C ASN A 209 -1.51 16.87 6.63
N LEU A 210 -2.56 16.07 6.86
CA LEU A 210 -3.01 15.07 5.90
C LEU A 210 -3.57 15.72 4.63
N ILE A 211 -4.38 16.76 4.76
CA ILE A 211 -4.90 17.53 3.62
C ILE A 211 -3.74 18.14 2.82
N LEU A 212 -2.78 18.80 3.46
CA LEU A 212 -1.63 19.38 2.78
C LEU A 212 -0.70 18.32 2.16
N ALA A 213 -0.51 17.17 2.81
CA ALA A 213 0.40 16.14 2.33
C ALA A 213 -0.20 15.25 1.24
N VAL A 214 -1.52 15.04 1.24
CA VAL A 214 -2.20 14.08 0.34
C VAL A 214 -3.04 14.81 -0.70
N LEU A 215 -3.89 15.75 -0.30
CA LEU A 215 -4.86 16.38 -1.19
C LEU A 215 -4.19 17.38 -2.16
N LEU A 216 -3.26 18.19 -1.65
CA LEU A 216 -2.51 19.18 -2.44
C LEU A 216 -1.74 18.57 -3.63
N PRO A 217 -0.87 17.55 -3.45
CA PRO A 217 -0.18 16.94 -4.58
C PRO A 217 -1.12 16.23 -5.56
N LEU A 218 -2.25 15.71 -5.09
CA LEU A 218 -3.26 15.06 -5.93
C LEU A 218 -3.94 16.09 -6.84
N PHE A 219 -4.30 17.26 -6.30
CA PHE A 219 -4.82 18.40 -7.09
C PHE A 219 -3.79 18.91 -8.10
N ILE A 220 -2.54 19.10 -7.69
CA ILE A 220 -1.47 19.56 -8.59
C ILE A 220 -1.26 18.56 -9.73
N GLY A 221 -1.22 17.26 -9.42
CA GLY A 221 -1.14 16.19 -10.42
C GLY A 221 -2.31 16.21 -11.41
N GLN A 222 -3.53 16.44 -10.93
CA GLN A 222 -4.72 16.58 -11.79
C GLN A 222 -4.65 17.81 -12.70
N ILE A 223 -4.23 18.97 -12.18
CA ILE A 223 -4.11 20.21 -12.98
C ILE A 223 -3.10 20.02 -14.11
N ILE A 224 -1.93 19.44 -13.80
CA ILE A 224 -0.88 19.18 -14.81
C ILE A 224 -1.38 18.17 -15.86
N HIS A 225 -2.07 17.10 -15.44
CA HIS A 225 -2.66 16.14 -16.38
C HIS A 225 -3.68 16.79 -17.33
N LEU A 226 -4.53 17.68 -16.81
CA LEU A 226 -5.51 18.42 -17.60
C LEU A 226 -4.86 19.40 -18.59
N LEU A 227 -3.78 20.07 -18.19
CA LEU A 227 -3.02 20.99 -19.04
C LEU A 227 -2.32 20.25 -20.18
N TRP A 228 -1.72 19.10 -19.93
CA TRP A 228 -0.99 18.34 -20.96
C TRP A 228 -1.92 17.76 -22.03
N LYS A 229 -3.13 17.35 -21.66
CA LYS A 229 -4.11 16.76 -22.61
C LYS A 229 -4.76 17.78 -23.55
N LYS A 230 -4.52 19.08 -23.34
CA LYS A 230 -5.08 20.17 -24.16
C LYS A 230 -4.15 20.59 -25.31
N LYS A 231 -3.00 19.93 -25.47
CA LYS A 231 -2.04 20.09 -26.57
C LYS A 231 -1.94 18.77 -27.32
#